data_AF-A0A0M3U9N4-F1
#
_entry.id   AF-A0A0M3U9N4-F1
#
_cell.length_a   1.000
_cell.length_b   1.000
_cell.length_c   1.000
_cell.angle_alpha   90.00
_cell.angle_beta   90.00
_cell.angle_gamma   90.00
#
_symmetry.space_group_name_H-M   'P 1'
#
loop_
_entity.id
_entity.type
_entity.pdbx_description
1 polymer ?
#
loop_
_entity_poly.entity_id
_entity_poly.type
_entity_poly.pdbx_seq_one_letter_code
_entity_poly.pdbx_strand_id
1 'polypeptide(L)'
;MQNAIGGIVLGAGVLLVAAGAVGMVRLPDVYNRTNAVTKAAGLGIVAILVGVAILVPEPGVLLTLGVAVALQLFTIPIASFAIGHAAYRSGAPSTPSTLREDDPGSADSRGDDG
;
A
#
# COMPACT_ATOMS: atom_id res chain seq x y z
N MET A 1 -16.14 2.34 27.39
CA MET A 1 -14.71 2.38 26.99
C MET A 1 -14.47 1.68 25.65
N GLN A 2 -15.00 0.47 25.45
CA GLN A 2 -14.93 -0.29 24.20
C GLN A 2 -15.34 0.50 22.95
N ASN A 3 -16.45 1.25 23.00
CA ASN A 3 -16.90 2.06 21.86
C ASN A 3 -15.92 3.17 21.48
N ALA A 4 -15.26 3.79 22.48
CA ALA A 4 -14.26 4.82 22.23
C ALA A 4 -12.99 4.23 21.60
N ILE A 5 -12.50 3.10 22.12
CA ILE A 5 -11.31 2.42 21.59
C ILE A 5 -11.58 1.93 20.17
N GLY A 6 -12.69 1.21 19.95
CA GLY A 6 -13.06 0.72 18.62
C GLY A 6 -13.28 1.85 17.62
N GLY A 7 -13.92 2.95 18.04
CA GLY A 7 -14.11 4.15 17.22
C GLY A 7 -12.80 4.84 16.84
N ILE A 8 -11.84 4.96 17.77
CA ILE A 8 -10.52 5.55 17.49
C ILE A 8 -9.74 4.70 16.49
N VAL A 9 -9.71 3.38 16.70
CA VAL A 9 -8.97 2.45 15.82
C VAL A 9 -9.59 2.44 14.41
N LEU A 10 -10.92 2.38 14.33
CA LEU A 10 -11.64 2.46 13.05
C LEU A 10 -11.37 3.79 12.35
N GLY A 11 -11.48 4.91 13.08
CA GLY A 11 -11.22 6.25 12.55
C GLY A 11 -9.79 6.41 12.04
N ALA A 12 -8.80 5.92 12.78
CA ALA A 12 -7.40 5.90 12.34
C ALA A 12 -7.22 5.10 11.03
N GLY A 13 -7.87 3.95 10.91
CA GLY A 13 -7.86 3.15 9.69
C GLY A 13 -8.47 3.89 8.49
N VAL A 14 -9.61 4.57 8.69
CA VAL A 14 -10.25 5.41 7.65
C VAL A 14 -9.33 6.55 7.22
N LEU A 15 -8.66 7.22 8.16
CA LEU A 15 -7.71 8.29 7.86
C LEU A 15 -6.51 7.77 7.05
N LEU A 16 -6.00 6.57 7.36
CA LEU A 16 -4.93 5.93 6.58
C LEU A 16 -5.37 5.60 5.15
N VAL A 17 -6.61 5.11 4.96
CA VAL A 17 -7.17 4.86 3.63
C VAL A 17 -7.31 6.16 2.84
N ALA A 18 -7.83 7.21 3.48
CA ALA A 18 -7.95 8.54 2.86
C ALA A 18 -6.57 9.11 2.48
N ALA A 19 -5.56 8.99 3.35
CA ALA A 19 -4.19 9.39 3.05
C ALA A 19 -3.60 8.61 1.87
N GLY A 20 -3.91 7.30 1.77
CA GLY A 20 -3.54 6.48 0.61
C GLY A 20 -4.18 6.95 -0.69
N ALA A 21 -5.46 7.28 -0.68
CA ALA A 21 -6.17 7.82 -1.84
C ALA A 21 -5.57 9.16 -2.29
N VAL A 22 -5.27 10.07 -1.34
CA VAL A 22 -4.57 11.32 -1.63
C VAL A 22 -3.17 11.05 -2.19
N GLY A 23 -2.44 10.10 -1.62
CA GLY A 23 -1.12 9.67 -2.11
C GLY A 23 -1.18 9.11 -3.54
N MET A 24 -2.20 8.33 -3.87
CA MET A 24 -2.42 7.80 -5.22
C MET A 24 -2.58 8.90 -6.27
N VAL A 25 -3.25 10.01 -5.92
CA VAL A 25 -3.47 11.13 -6.85
C VAL A 25 -2.29 12.10 -6.89
N ARG A 26 -1.64 12.37 -5.74
CA ARG A 26 -0.58 13.39 -5.63
C ARG A 26 0.82 12.89 -6.00
N LEU A 27 1.11 11.60 -5.87
CA LEU A 27 2.47 11.11 -6.11
C LEU A 27 2.79 11.10 -7.63
N PRO A 28 4.02 11.46 -8.03
CA PRO A 28 4.37 11.66 -9.43
C PRO A 28 4.51 10.35 -10.22
N ASP A 29 4.82 9.25 -9.54
CA ASP A 29 5.26 7.99 -10.15
C ASP A 29 4.40 6.80 -9.71
N VAL A 30 4.15 5.87 -10.64
CA VAL A 30 3.44 4.60 -10.42
C VAL A 30 4.00 3.82 -9.25
N TYR A 31 5.32 3.75 -9.09
CA TYR A 31 5.93 3.02 -7.96
C TYR A 31 5.57 3.67 -6.61
N ASN A 32 5.63 5.00 -6.55
CA ASN A 32 5.28 5.74 -5.34
C ASN A 32 3.78 5.66 -5.04
N ARG A 33 2.93 5.76 -6.06
CA ARG A 33 1.47 5.56 -5.94
C ARG A 33 1.15 4.15 -5.43
N THR A 34 1.78 3.13 -6.00
CA THR A 34 1.57 1.72 -5.60
C THR A 34 1.94 1.52 -4.14
N ASN A 35 3.09 2.07 -3.69
CA ASN A 35 3.48 2.03 -2.28
C ASN A 35 2.48 2.73 -1.35
N ALA A 36 1.94 3.89 -1.74
CA ALA A 36 0.93 4.59 -0.96
C ALA A 36 -0.36 3.76 -0.81
N VAL A 37 -0.82 3.15 -1.91
CA VAL A 37 -2.01 2.30 -1.94
C VAL A 37 -1.80 1.03 -1.12
N THR A 38 -0.66 0.36 -1.27
CA THR A 38 -0.31 -0.85 -0.51
C THR A 38 -0.31 -0.59 1.00
N LYS A 39 0.28 0.53 1.46
CA LYS A 39 0.28 0.90 2.89
C LYS A 39 -1.13 1.16 3.42
N ALA A 40 -1.95 1.88 2.65
CA ALA A 40 -3.34 2.18 3.02
C ALA A 40 -4.22 0.93 3.03
N ALA A 41 -4.10 0.08 2.01
CA ALA A 41 -4.83 -1.17 1.92
C ALA A 41 -4.38 -2.19 2.98
N GLY A 42 -3.09 -2.20 3.35
CA GLY A 42 -2.56 -3.07 4.40
C GLY A 42 -2.95 -2.60 5.78
N LEU A 43 -2.40 -1.48 6.23
CA LEU A 43 -2.59 -1.01 7.60
C LEU A 43 -3.96 -0.37 7.83
N GLY A 44 -4.47 0.39 6.86
CA GLY A 44 -5.75 1.09 6.98
C GLY A 44 -6.93 0.13 7.05
N ILE A 45 -7.02 -0.81 6.10
CA ILE A 45 -8.12 -1.81 6.09
C ILE A 45 -8.02 -2.73 7.32
N VAL A 46 -6.83 -3.20 7.69
CA VAL A 46 -6.67 -4.03 8.90
C VAL A 46 -7.10 -3.28 10.15
N ALA A 47 -6.72 -2.00 10.30
CA ALA A 47 -7.17 -1.18 11.42
C ALA A 47 -8.71 -0.99 11.42
N ILE A 48 -9.34 -0.78 10.26
CA ILE A 48 -10.80 -0.72 10.16
C ILE A 48 -11.44 -2.03 10.64
N LEU A 49 -10.96 -3.18 10.16
CA LEU A 49 -11.51 -4.48 10.52
C LEU A 49 -11.30 -4.79 12.01
N VAL A 50 -10.15 -4.44 12.59
CA VAL A 50 -9.90 -4.57 14.03
C VAL A 50 -10.81 -3.64 14.84
N GLY A 51 -11.04 -2.41 14.38
CA GLY A 51 -11.99 -1.49 15.00
C GLY A 51 -13.41 -2.07 15.03
N VAL A 52 -13.84 -2.68 13.92
CA VAL A 52 -15.14 -3.39 13.84
C VAL A 52 -15.17 -4.60 14.79
N ALA A 53 -14.11 -5.40 14.85
CA ALA A 53 -14.00 -6.54 15.77
C ALA A 53 -14.12 -6.14 17.25
N ILE A 54 -13.59 -4.96 17.61
CA ILE A 54 -13.70 -4.41 18.96
C ILE A 54 -15.13 -3.92 19.23
N LEU A 55 -15.81 -3.32 18.26
CA LEU A 55 -17.16 -2.81 18.41
C LEU A 55 -18.22 -3.92 18.43
N VAL A 56 -18.01 -4.99 17.65
CA VAL A 56 -18.92 -6.12 17.50
C VAL A 56 -18.15 -7.44 17.69
N PRO A 57 -17.89 -7.84 18.95
CA PRO A 57 -17.09 -9.04 19.25
C PRO A 57 -17.93 -10.32 19.18
N GLU A 58 -18.63 -10.54 18.07
CA GLU A 58 -19.38 -11.77 17.84
C GLU A 58 -18.50 -12.83 17.16
N PRO A 59 -18.53 -14.11 17.58
CA PRO A 59 -17.65 -15.15 17.02
C PRO A 59 -17.74 -15.31 15.49
N GLY A 60 -18.94 -15.23 14.92
CA GLY A 60 -19.14 -15.32 13.47
C GLY A 60 -18.57 -14.11 12.71
N VAL A 61 -18.65 -12.92 13.32
CA VAL A 61 -18.05 -11.69 12.78
C VAL A 61 -16.53 -11.79 12.85
N LEU A 62 -15.96 -12.22 13.99
CA LEU A 62 -14.52 -12.35 14.17
C LEU A 62 -13.90 -13.36 13.18
N LEU A 63 -14.56 -14.49 12.91
CA LEU A 63 -14.10 -15.44 11.90
C LEU A 63 -14.07 -14.80 10.51
N THR A 64 -15.16 -14.12 10.13
CA THR A 64 -15.28 -13.44 8.83
C THR A 64 -14.21 -12.36 8.67
N LEU A 65 -14.01 -11.53 9.70
CA LEU A 65 -12.98 -10.48 9.71
C LEU A 65 -11.57 -11.07 9.67
N GLY A 66 -11.31 -12.17 10.37
CA GLY A 66 -10.03 -12.88 10.33
C GLY A 66 -9.70 -13.39 8.93
N VAL A 67 -10.67 -14.01 8.25
CA VAL A 67 -10.51 -14.45 6.86
C VAL A 67 -10.29 -13.25 5.94
N ALA A 68 -11.04 -12.16 6.11
CA ALA A 68 -10.87 -10.94 5.32
C ALA A 68 -9.45 -10.36 5.48
N VAL A 69 -8.92 -10.27 6.71
CA VAL A 69 -7.54 -9.81 6.97
C VAL A 69 -6.53 -10.72 6.30
N ALA A 70 -6.67 -12.05 6.44
CA ALA A 70 -5.74 -13.01 5.85
C ALA A 70 -5.70 -12.92 4.32
N LEU A 71 -6.88 -12.88 3.68
CA LEU A 71 -6.98 -12.71 2.23
C LEU A 71 -6.40 -11.37 1.78
N GLN A 72 -6.72 -10.28 2.48
CA GLN A 72 -6.23 -8.95 2.16
C GLN A 72 -4.70 -8.88 2.21
N LEU A 73 -4.08 -9.43 3.26
CA LEU A 73 -2.63 -9.46 3.42
C LEU A 73 -1.93 -10.31 2.36
N PHE A 74 -2.60 -11.31 1.80
CA PHE A 74 -2.08 -12.10 0.69
C PHE A 74 -2.27 -11.40 -0.67
N THR A 75 -3.42 -10.75 -0.87
CA THR A 75 -3.75 -10.04 -2.11
C THR A 75 -2.86 -8.81 -2.31
N ILE A 76 -2.55 -8.05 -1.25
CA ILE A 76 -1.79 -6.79 -1.37
C ILE A 76 -0.40 -6.99 -1.99
N PRO A 77 0.46 -7.92 -1.51
CA PRO A 77 1.76 -8.19 -2.11
C PRO A 77 1.67 -8.61 -3.57
N ILE A 78 0.71 -9.47 -3.91
CA ILE A 78 0.52 -9.97 -5.26
C ILE A 78 0.11 -8.84 -6.19
N ALA A 79 -0.86 -8.03 -5.78
CA ALA A 79 -1.30 -6.86 -6.54
C ALA A 79 -0.15 -5.86 -6.72
N SER A 80 0.59 -5.55 -5.65
CA SER A 80 1.72 -4.63 -5.69
C SER A 80 2.84 -5.11 -6.61
N PHE A 81 3.15 -6.42 -6.58
CA PHE A 81 4.15 -7.02 -7.47
C PHE A 81 3.70 -7.00 -8.93
N ALA A 82 2.45 -7.38 -9.20
CA ALA A 82 1.90 -7.36 -10.56
C ALA A 82 1.89 -5.95 -11.16
N ILE A 83 1.53 -4.93 -10.37
CA ILE A 83 1.56 -3.52 -10.80
C ILE A 83 3.01 -3.07 -11.05
N GLY A 84 3.95 -3.40 -10.16
CA GLY A 84 5.36 -3.06 -10.33
C GLY A 84 5.97 -3.69 -11.59
N HIS A 85 5.69 -4.98 -11.83
CA HIS A 85 6.16 -5.70 -13.01
C HIS A 85 5.55 -5.16 -14.31
N ALA A 86 4.25 -4.83 -14.29
CA ALA A 86 3.59 -4.19 -15.42
C ALA A 86 4.16 -2.80 -15.71
N ALA A 87 4.41 -1.99 -14.66
CA ALA A 87 5.02 -0.67 -14.77
C ALA A 87 6.43 -0.77 -15.39
N TYR A 88 7.25 -1.70 -14.91
CA TYR A 88 8.60 -1.97 -15.43
C TYR A 88 8.56 -2.34 -16.92
N ARG A 89 7.66 -3.25 -17.31
CA ARG A 89 7.50 -3.70 -18.71
C ARG A 89 6.93 -2.64 -19.63
N SER A 90 6.05 -1.77 -19.13
CA SER A 90 5.45 -0.68 -19.90
C SER A 90 6.39 0.51 -20.13
N GLY A 91 7.56 0.53 -19.48
CA GLY A 91 8.45 1.69 -19.52
C GLY A 91 7.86 2.92 -18.81
N ALA A 92 7.02 2.70 -17.78
CA ALA A 92 6.37 3.80 -17.07
C ALA A 92 7.41 4.82 -16.57
N PRO A 93 7.20 6.13 -16.78
CA PRO A 93 8.15 7.15 -16.35
C PRO A 93 8.33 7.09 -14.84
N SER A 94 9.57 6.87 -14.40
CA SER A 94 9.95 7.02 -13.00
C SER A 94 10.24 8.49 -12.69
N THR A 95 10.24 8.84 -11.40
CA THR A 95 10.62 10.19 -10.96
C THR A 95 12.02 10.55 -11.50
N PRO A 96 12.30 11.79 -11.95
CA PRO A 96 13.60 12.17 -12.54
C PRO A 96 14.82 11.94 -11.64
N SER A 97 14.63 11.84 -10.32
CA SER A 97 15.66 11.53 -9.35
C SER A 97 15.97 10.02 -9.22
N THR A 98 15.25 9.16 -9.93
CA THR A 98 15.42 7.71 -9.87
C THR A 98 16.36 7.27 -11.00
N LEU A 99 17.61 6.97 -10.64
CA LEU A 99 18.56 6.33 -11.54
C LEU A 99 18.23 4.85 -11.64
N ARG A 100 17.85 4.38 -12.85
CA ARG A 100 17.67 2.97 -13.13
C ARG A 100 19.00 2.41 -13.62
N GLU A 101 19.52 1.38 -12.95
CA GLU A 101 20.80 0.75 -13.35
C GLU A 101 20.74 0.11 -14.73
N ASP A 102 19.56 -0.32 -15.17
CA ASP A 102 19.33 -0.87 -16.51
C ASP A 102 19.20 0.21 -17.61
N ASP A 103 19.33 1.51 -17.28
CA ASP A 103 19.20 2.59 -18.26
C ASP A 103 20.45 2.63 -19.15
N PRO A 104 20.35 2.52 -20.49
CA PRO A 104 21.49 2.40 -21.41
C PRO A 104 22.50 3.56 -21.32
N GLY A 105 22.14 4.71 -20.77
CA GLY A 105 23.06 5.84 -20.51
C GLY A 105 23.92 5.71 -19.23
N SER A 106 23.62 4.76 -18.34
CA SER A 106 24.32 4.60 -17.04
C SER A 106 25.65 3.84 -17.13
N ALA A 107 25.92 3.20 -18.27
CA ALA A 107 27.18 2.51 -18.55
C ALA A 107 28.30 3.48 -19.00
N ASP A 108 27.93 4.61 -19.61
CA ASP A 108 28.88 5.58 -20.19
C ASP A 108 29.52 6.47 -19.11
N SER A 109 28.82 6.69 -17.99
CA SER A 109 29.30 7.57 -16.90
C SER A 109 30.21 6.87 -15.87
N ARG A 110 30.44 5.56 -15.97
CA ARG A 110 31.34 4.80 -15.06
C ARG A 110 32.77 4.65 -15.61
N GLY A 111 33.04 5.20 -16.79
CA GLY A 111 34.31 5.03 -17.51
C GLY A 111 35.31 6.17 -17.39
N ASP A 112 35.00 7.25 -16.67
CA ASP A 112 35.80 8.50 -16.65
C ASP A 112 36.51 8.76 -15.30
N ASP A 113 36.59 7.73 -14.46
CA ASP A 113 37.14 7.78 -13.09
C ASP A 113 38.59 7.23 -13.04
N GLY A 114 39.37 7.40 -14.11
CA GLY A 114 40.72 6.84 -14.30
C GLY A 114 41.85 7.85 -14.23
#